data_AF-A0A3A4VFI8-F1
#
_entry.id   AF-A0A3A4VFI8-F1
#
_cell.length_a   1.000
_cell.length_b   1.000
_cell.length_c   1.000
_cell.angle_alpha   90.00
_cell.angle_beta   90.00
_cell.angle_gamma   90.00
#
_symmetry.space_group_name_H-M   'P 1'
#
loop_
_entity.id
_entity.type
_entity.pdbx_description
1 polymer ?
#
loop_
_entity_poly.entity_id
_entity_poly.type
_entity_poly.pdbx_seq_one_letter_code
_entity_poly.pdbx_strand_id
1 'polypeptide(L)'
;MEKILFVILAVVFLAIFYITLDANKYRAQVHVIEGRGRVGVNPTTERLDFGDLSPGTQTVRRVDIQNRTAIPLYVAVVRFGSVSELMKLDKNFFILPANAQTKIEFSVYMPASARIGETMTGRVFLFKIPGPWQGDDTYRRGLAPDGSVL
;
A
#
# COMPACT_ATOMS: atom_id res chain seq x y z
N MET A 1 -7.65 -32.02 -25.33
CA MET A 1 -6.82 -30.89 -24.91
C MET A 1 -7.63 -29.64 -24.59
N GLU A 2 -8.62 -29.29 -25.41
CA GLU A 2 -9.46 -28.09 -25.22
C GLU A 2 -10.15 -27.99 -23.85
N LYS A 3 -10.72 -29.09 -23.33
CA LYS A 3 -11.34 -29.14 -21.99
C LYS A 3 -10.34 -28.89 -20.85
N ILE A 4 -9.11 -29.40 -20.97
CA ILE A 4 -8.06 -29.22 -19.97
C ILE A 4 -7.58 -27.77 -19.99
N LEU A 5 -7.40 -27.19 -21.18
CA LEU A 5 -7.06 -25.77 -21.32
C LEU A 5 -8.14 -24.87 -20.70
N PHE A 6 -9.42 -25.18 -20.94
CA PHE A 6 -10.53 -24.42 -20.37
C PHE A 6 -10.57 -24.50 -18.84
N VAL A 7 -10.31 -25.69 -18.27
CA VAL A 7 -10.22 -25.86 -16.81
C VAL A 7 -9.04 -25.07 -16.23
N ILE A 8 -7.86 -25.14 -16.85
CA ILE A 8 -6.68 -24.37 -16.41
C ILE A 8 -7.00 -22.87 -16.46
N LEU A 9 -7.60 -22.39 -17.55
CA LEU A 9 -7.93 -20.98 -17.73
C LEU A 9 -8.99 -20.50 -16.73
N ALA A 10 -9.98 -21.35 -16.43
CA ALA A 10 -10.99 -21.08 -15.42
C ALA A 10 -10.38 -21.01 -14.01
N VAL A 11 -9.44 -21.90 -13.67
CA VAL A 11 -8.74 -21.89 -12.37
C VAL A 11 -7.87 -20.64 -12.23
N VAL A 12 -7.11 -20.29 -13.27
CA VAL A 12 -6.29 -19.05 -13.28
C VAL A 12 -7.18 -17.81 -13.17
N PHE A 13 -8.29 -17.77 -13.91
CA PHE A 13 -9.26 -16.67 -13.82
C PHE A 13 -9.85 -16.55 -12.41
N LEU A 14 -10.31 -17.65 -11.81
CA LEU A 14 -10.84 -17.67 -10.44
C LEU A 14 -9.79 -17.21 -9.41
N ALA A 15 -8.54 -17.63 -9.57
CA ALA A 15 -7.44 -17.19 -8.69
C ALA A 15 -7.19 -15.68 -8.81
N ILE A 16 -7.06 -15.15 -10.02
CA ILE A 16 -6.88 -13.70 -10.26
C ILE A 16 -8.10 -12.92 -9.75
N PHE A 17 -9.30 -13.44 -10.00
CA PHE A 17 -10.56 -12.82 -9.58
C PHE A 17 -10.66 -12.75 -8.06
N TYR A 18 -10.36 -13.84 -7.35
CA TYR A 18 -10.31 -13.88 -5.89
C TYR A 18 -9.29 -12.89 -5.32
N ILE A 19 -8.06 -12.87 -5.84
CA ILE A 19 -7.00 -11.94 -5.40
C ILE A 19 -7.45 -10.48 -5.59
N THR A 20 -8.18 -10.19 -6.66
CA THR A 20 -8.68 -8.83 -6.96
C THR A 20 -9.85 -8.41 -6.04
N LEU A 21 -10.65 -9.37 -5.57
CA LEU A 21 -11.72 -9.12 -4.60
C LEU A 21 -11.18 -8.93 -3.18
N ASP A 22 -10.18 -9.70 -2.77
CA ASP A 22 -9.57 -9.60 -1.43
C ASP A 22 -8.64 -8.38 -1.27
N ALA A 23 -8.25 -7.75 -2.39
CA ALA A 23 -7.44 -6.55 -2.37
C ALA A 23 -8.11 -5.41 -1.59
N ASN A 24 -7.41 -4.88 -0.59
CA ASN A 24 -7.86 -3.69 0.12
C ASN A 24 -7.67 -2.47 -0.79
N LYS A 25 -8.75 -1.73 -1.04
CA LYS A 25 -8.80 -0.60 -1.98
C LYS A 25 -8.94 0.69 -1.21
N TYR A 26 -7.91 1.52 -1.26
CA TYR A 26 -7.92 2.84 -0.65
C TYR A 26 -8.02 3.92 -1.73
N ARG A 27 -8.90 4.91 -1.52
CA ARG A 27 -8.83 6.17 -2.26
C ARG A 27 -7.79 7.05 -1.58
N ALA A 28 -6.84 7.58 -2.36
CA ALA A 28 -5.84 8.51 -1.89
C ALA A 28 -6.15 9.92 -2.41
N GLN A 29 -6.07 10.91 -1.54
CA GLN A 29 -6.33 12.31 -1.86
C GLN A 29 -5.38 13.20 -1.07
N VAL A 30 -4.96 14.30 -1.70
CA VAL A 30 -4.26 15.40 -1.05
C VAL A 30 -4.75 16.71 -1.66
N HIS A 31 -4.94 17.72 -0.82
CA HIS A 31 -5.35 19.05 -1.25
C HIS A 31 -4.24 20.06 -0.96
N VAL A 32 -3.93 20.94 -1.90
CA VAL A 32 -2.83 21.89 -1.76
C VAL A 32 -3.35 23.21 -1.19
N ILE A 33 -2.90 23.59 0.01
CA ILE A 33 -3.34 24.81 0.71
C ILE A 33 -2.26 25.89 0.81
N GLU A 34 -2.70 27.13 1.02
CA GLU A 34 -1.81 28.27 1.27
C GLU A 34 -1.19 28.24 2.67
N GLY A 35 0.10 28.59 2.73
CA GLY A 35 0.88 28.75 3.97
C GLY A 35 2.24 28.06 3.90
N ARG A 36 3.09 28.27 4.92
CA ARG A 36 4.34 27.52 5.11
C ARG A 36 4.17 26.53 6.25
N GLY A 37 4.52 25.26 6.03
CA GLY A 37 4.57 24.25 7.09
C GLY A 37 3.21 23.79 7.62
N ARG A 38 2.12 24.01 6.88
CA ARG A 38 0.77 23.59 7.28
C ARG A 38 0.45 22.18 6.78
N VAL A 39 0.02 21.32 7.70
CA VAL A 39 -0.51 19.97 7.45
C VAL A 39 -1.89 19.86 8.12
N GLY A 40 -2.95 19.79 7.33
CA GLY A 40 -4.33 19.57 7.81
C GLY A 40 -4.65 18.09 7.85
N VAL A 41 -5.22 17.57 8.94
CA VAL A 41 -5.58 16.15 9.08
C VAL A 41 -7.10 16.00 8.97
N ASN A 42 -7.59 15.41 7.88
CA ASN A 42 -8.98 14.96 7.78
C ASN A 42 -9.07 13.47 8.19
N PRO A 43 -9.71 13.13 9.31
CA PRO A 43 -9.86 11.74 9.72
C PRO A 43 -10.90 11.05 8.85
N THR A 44 -10.46 10.08 8.04
CA THR A 44 -11.37 9.16 7.36
C THR A 44 -10.86 7.73 7.49
N THR A 45 -11.75 6.83 7.89
CA THR A 45 -11.45 5.42 8.20
C THR A 45 -11.34 4.53 6.97
N GLU A 46 -11.69 5.04 5.78
CA GLU A 46 -11.76 4.29 4.52
C GLU A 46 -10.89 4.88 3.39
N ARG A 47 -10.14 5.95 3.67
CA ARG A 47 -9.31 6.65 2.67
C ARG A 47 -7.90 6.84 3.19
N LEU A 48 -6.93 6.69 2.30
CA LEU A 48 -5.54 7.10 2.56
C LEU A 48 -5.47 8.62 2.30
N ASP A 49 -6.14 9.39 3.14
CA ASP A 49 -6.26 10.84 3.01
C ASP A 49 -5.05 11.52 3.65
N PHE A 50 -4.23 12.16 2.81
CA PHE A 50 -3.04 12.90 3.24
C PHE A 50 -3.39 14.29 3.74
N GLY A 51 -4.66 14.71 3.57
CA GLY A 51 -5.21 15.97 4.00
C GLY A 51 -4.65 17.15 3.20
N ASP A 52 -4.51 18.27 3.89
CA ASP A 52 -4.09 19.51 3.29
C ASP A 52 -2.58 19.69 3.43
N LEU A 53 -1.85 19.77 2.31
CA LEU A 53 -0.42 19.99 2.28
C LEU A 53 -0.08 21.33 1.66
N SER A 54 0.73 22.12 2.36
CA SER A 54 1.38 23.29 1.75
C SER A 54 2.60 22.88 0.90
N PRO A 55 2.98 23.64 -0.13
CA PRO A 55 4.19 23.36 -0.91
C PRO A 55 5.44 23.24 -0.02
N GLY A 56 6.29 22.25 -0.30
CA GLY A 56 7.50 21.96 0.47
C GLY A 56 7.26 21.18 1.77
N THR A 57 6.05 20.68 2.01
CA THR A 57 5.73 19.87 3.20
C THR A 57 5.57 18.39 2.88
N GLN A 58 5.64 17.57 3.93
CA GLN A 58 5.50 16.13 3.86
C GLN A 58 4.48 15.67 4.89
N THR A 59 3.74 14.61 4.55
CA THR A 59 2.94 13.88 5.54
C THR A 59 3.09 12.38 5.34
N VAL A 60 2.87 11.65 6.43
CA VAL A 60 3.03 10.20 6.49
C VAL A 60 1.72 9.58 6.99
N ARG A 61 1.25 8.56 6.27
CA ARG A 61 0.14 7.70 6.67
C ARG A 61 0.62 6.28 6.84
N ARG A 62 0.11 5.61 7.88
CA ARG A 62 0.48 4.24 8.21
C ARG A 62 -0.70 3.32 7.99
N VAL A 63 -0.43 2.18 7.37
CA VAL A 63 -1.40 1.08 7.25
C VAL A 63 -0.85 -0.12 8.01
N ASP A 64 -1.56 -0.51 9.07
CA ASP A 64 -1.25 -1.71 9.83
C ASP A 64 -1.72 -2.95 9.05
N ILE A 65 -0.85 -3.95 8.95
CA ILE A 65 -1.14 -5.22 8.28
C ILE A 65 -0.88 -6.35 9.26
N GLN A 66 -1.87 -7.23 9.41
CA GLN A 66 -1.78 -8.42 10.23
C GLN A 66 -2.04 -9.66 9.38
N ASN A 67 -1.17 -10.65 9.51
CA ASN A 67 -1.41 -12.00 9.03
C ASN A 67 -1.82 -12.86 10.23
N ARG A 68 -3.11 -13.13 10.38
CA ARG A 68 -3.64 -13.99 11.45
C ARG A 68 -3.78 -15.45 11.03
N THR A 69 -3.18 -15.82 9.89
CA THR A 69 -3.27 -17.18 9.35
C THR A 69 -1.97 -17.94 9.61
N ALA A 70 -2.05 -19.26 9.51
CA ALA A 70 -0.89 -20.16 9.60
C ALA A 70 -0.03 -20.16 8.32
N ILE A 71 -0.44 -19.44 7.27
CA ILE A 71 0.22 -19.43 5.96
C ILE A 71 0.82 -18.03 5.74
N PRO A 72 2.07 -17.90 5.23
CA PRO A 72 2.63 -16.61 4.88
C PRO A 72 1.79 -15.86 3.84
N LEU A 73 1.81 -14.52 3.91
CA LEU A 73 1.18 -13.65 2.92
C LEU A 73 2.26 -12.94 2.10
N TYR A 74 2.18 -12.99 0.78
CA TYR A 74 2.89 -12.06 -0.07
C TYR A 74 2.09 -10.75 -0.16
N VAL A 75 2.72 -9.63 0.18
CA VAL A 75 2.11 -8.31 0.19
C VAL A 75 2.69 -7.47 -0.94
N ALA A 76 1.81 -6.98 -1.80
CA ALA A 76 2.16 -6.07 -2.88
C ALA A 76 1.27 -4.83 -2.84
N VAL A 77 1.88 -3.67 -3.03
CA VAL A 77 1.18 -2.39 -3.10
C VAL A 77 1.34 -1.80 -4.49
N VAL A 78 0.20 -1.55 -5.15
CA VAL A 78 0.14 -0.93 -6.47
C VAL A 78 -0.60 0.40 -6.36
N ARG A 79 -0.08 1.43 -7.01
CA ARG A 79 -0.57 2.81 -6.87
C ARG A 79 -0.74 3.44 -8.24
N PHE A 80 -1.81 4.22 -8.39
CA PHE A 80 -2.12 4.93 -9.62
C PHE A 80 -2.70 6.33 -9.33
N GLY A 81 -2.62 7.23 -10.30
CA GLY A 81 -3.17 8.60 -10.22
C GLY A 81 -2.11 9.66 -9.87
N SER A 82 -2.50 10.93 -9.91
CA SER A 82 -1.55 12.05 -9.81
C SER A 82 -0.84 12.12 -8.45
N VAL A 83 -1.50 11.75 -7.35
CA VAL A 83 -0.85 11.69 -6.02
C VAL A 83 0.19 10.57 -5.92
N SER A 84 0.12 9.55 -6.78
CA SER A 84 1.02 8.39 -6.68
C SER A 84 2.47 8.71 -7.06
N GLU A 85 2.68 9.72 -7.92
CA GLU A 85 4.00 10.20 -8.32
C GLU A 85 4.76 10.88 -7.17
N LEU A 86 4.01 11.48 -6.24
CA LEU A 86 4.56 12.15 -5.05
C LEU A 86 4.67 11.21 -3.84
N MET A 87 4.15 9.99 -3.98
CA MET A 87 4.04 9.02 -2.90
C MET A 87 5.27 8.11 -2.85
N LYS A 88 5.85 7.95 -1.67
CA LYS A 88 6.90 6.97 -1.36
C LYS A 88 6.37 5.93 -0.37
N LEU A 89 6.84 4.69 -0.54
CA LEU A 89 6.63 3.62 0.45
C LEU A 89 7.96 3.28 1.10
N ASP A 90 7.90 2.94 2.38
CA ASP A 90 9.01 2.31 3.10
C ASP A 90 9.23 0.86 2.66
N LYS A 91 8.14 0.12 2.36
CA LYS A 91 8.19 -1.27 1.89
C LYS A 91 7.17 -1.58 0.80
N ASN A 92 7.58 -2.39 -0.16
CA ASN A 92 6.72 -2.98 -1.18
C ASN A 92 7.25 -4.37 -1.55
N PHE A 93 6.38 -5.25 -2.06
CA PHE A 93 6.74 -6.60 -2.49
C PHE A 93 7.47 -7.42 -1.42
N PHE A 94 6.81 -7.69 -0.29
CA PHE A 94 7.43 -8.39 0.83
C PHE A 94 6.56 -9.55 1.33
N ILE A 95 7.17 -10.45 2.07
CA ILE A 95 6.48 -11.57 2.70
C ILE A 95 6.19 -11.21 4.16
N LEU A 96 4.94 -11.33 4.56
CA LEU A 96 4.50 -11.24 5.95
C LEU A 96 4.35 -12.67 6.51
N PRO A 97 5.18 -13.09 7.47
CA PRO A 97 5.11 -14.43 8.04
C PRO A 97 3.74 -14.76 8.65
N ALA A 98 3.48 -16.05 8.84
CA ALA A 98 2.33 -16.53 9.58
C ALA A 98 2.29 -15.90 10.98
N ASN A 99 1.10 -15.52 11.44
CA ASN A 99 0.89 -14.90 12.76
C ASN A 99 1.69 -13.62 13.03
N ALA A 100 2.19 -12.94 12.00
CA ALA A 100 2.97 -11.71 12.12
C ALA A 100 2.16 -10.45 11.82
N GLN A 101 2.67 -9.31 12.29
CA GLN A 101 2.14 -8.00 11.98
C GLN A 101 3.26 -7.06 11.53
N THR A 102 2.89 -6.08 10.70
CA THR A 102 3.80 -5.05 10.22
C THR A 102 3.02 -3.78 9.90
N LYS A 103 3.73 -2.71 9.59
CA LYS A 103 3.17 -1.44 9.13
C LYS A 103 3.77 -1.07 7.79
N ILE A 104 2.98 -0.48 6.91
CA ILE A 104 3.47 0.19 5.69
C ILE A 104 3.31 1.69 5.88
N GLU A 105 4.38 2.43 5.66
CA GLU A 105 4.36 3.89 5.65
C GLU A 105 4.22 4.42 4.23
N PHE A 106 3.20 5.24 4.03
CA PHE A 106 2.97 6.00 2.82
C PHE A 106 3.34 7.44 3.10
N SER A 107 4.39 7.94 2.47
CA SER A 107 4.82 9.31 2.59
C SER A 107 4.47 10.08 1.32
N VAL A 108 3.84 11.25 1.44
CA VAL A 108 3.65 12.17 0.32
C VAL A 108 4.43 13.45 0.60
N TYR A 109 5.28 13.84 -0.35
CA TYR A 109 5.99 15.12 -0.32
C TYR A 109 5.42 16.04 -1.40
N MET A 110 4.94 17.22 -0.99
CA MET A 110 4.41 18.21 -1.91
C MET A 110 5.56 19.09 -2.43
N PRO A 111 5.85 19.11 -3.74
CA PRO A 111 6.94 19.92 -4.28
C PRO A 111 6.67 21.41 -4.07
N ALA A 112 7.73 22.21 -3.93
CA ALA A 112 7.63 23.66 -3.75
C ALA A 112 6.94 24.38 -4.93
N SER A 113 6.93 23.75 -6.10
CA SER A 113 6.28 24.23 -7.33
C SER A 113 4.81 23.82 -7.46
N ALA A 114 4.23 23.16 -6.45
CA ALA A 114 2.83 22.71 -6.50
C ALA A 114 1.87 23.90 -6.63
N ARG A 115 0.83 23.74 -7.45
CA ARG A 115 -0.18 24.79 -7.65
C ARG A 115 -1.13 24.80 -6.45
N ILE A 116 -1.30 25.98 -5.86
CA ILE A 116 -2.23 26.20 -4.76
C ILE A 116 -3.66 25.94 -5.24
N GLY A 117 -4.47 25.27 -4.40
CA GLY A 117 -5.85 24.90 -4.70
C GLY A 117 -5.99 23.63 -5.54
N GLU A 118 -4.89 23.03 -6.00
CA GLU A 118 -4.93 21.78 -6.73
C GLU A 118 -5.31 20.62 -5.78
N THR A 119 -6.13 19.70 -6.29
CA THR A 119 -6.48 18.46 -5.60
C THR A 119 -5.94 17.29 -6.39
N MET A 120 -4.95 16.60 -5.83
CA MET A 120 -4.36 15.42 -6.45
C MET A 120 -5.03 14.17 -5.88
N THR A 121 -5.34 13.22 -6.77
CA THR A 121 -6.10 12.01 -6.41
C THR A 121 -5.45 10.77 -6.96
N GLY A 122 -5.72 9.64 -6.33
CA GLY A 122 -5.21 8.35 -6.76
C GLY A 122 -5.88 7.18 -6.07
N ARG A 123 -5.41 5.99 -6.44
CA ARG A 123 -5.86 4.72 -5.87
C ARG A 123 -4.65 3.92 -5.41
N VAL A 124 -4.79 3.31 -4.23
CA VAL A 124 -3.81 2.38 -3.69
C VAL A 124 -4.50 1.03 -3.53
N PHE A 125 -3.91 0.02 -4.15
CA PHE A 125 -4.33 -1.38 -4.06
C PHE A 125 -3.29 -2.12 -3.22
N LEU A 126 -3.73 -2.69 -2.10
CA LEU A 126 -2.89 -3.54 -1.26
C LEU A 126 -3.39 -4.97 -1.41
N PHE A 127 -2.58 -5.78 -2.09
CA PHE A 127 -2.81 -7.19 -2.29
C PHE A 127 -2.18 -8.00 -1.17
N LYS A 128 -2.91 -8.98 -0.65
CA LYS A 128 -2.46 -9.97 0.32
C LYS A 128 -2.70 -11.33 -0.29
N ILE A 129 -1.63 -12.02 -0.69
CA ILE A 129 -1.75 -13.28 -1.42
C ILE A 129 -1.25 -14.40 -0.50
N PRO A 130 -2.11 -15.25 0.05
CA PRO A 130 -1.67 -16.42 0.82
C PRO A 130 -1.02 -17.45 -0.10
N GLY A 131 0.05 -18.07 0.37
CA GLY A 131 0.75 -19.09 -0.41
C GLY A 131 1.99 -19.64 0.30
N PRO A 132 2.62 -20.69 -0.25
CA PRO A 132 3.83 -21.29 0.30
C PRO A 132 5.07 -20.43 -0.01
N TRP A 133 4.99 -19.13 0.27
CA TRP A 133 6.08 -18.19 0.06
C TRP A 133 7.20 -18.48 1.05
N GLN A 134 8.44 -18.61 0.56
CA GLN A 134 9.61 -18.74 1.42
C GLN A 134 9.94 -17.35 1.95
N GLY A 135 9.74 -17.12 3.26
CA GLY A 135 10.06 -15.85 3.88
C GLY A 135 11.56 -15.53 3.76
N ASP A 136 11.87 -14.26 3.52
CA ASP A 136 13.24 -13.76 3.67
C ASP A 136 13.68 -13.94 5.14
N ASP A 137 14.90 -14.43 5.38
CA ASP A 137 15.44 -14.73 6.72
C ASP A 137 15.63 -13.48 7.63
N THR A 138 15.22 -12.30 7.17
CA THR A 138 15.23 -11.05 7.92
C THR A 138 14.28 -11.10 9.11
N TYR A 139 13.04 -11.56 8.92
CA TYR A 139 12.07 -11.69 10.02
C TYR A 139 12.49 -12.71 11.09
N ARG A 140 13.17 -13.80 10.70
CA ARG A 140 13.72 -14.79 11.67
C ARG A 140 14.80 -14.21 12.57
N ARG A 141 15.49 -13.18 12.12
CA ARG A 141 16.50 -12.45 12.89
C ARG A 141 15.93 -11.28 13.69
N GLY A 142 14.60 -11.12 13.73
CA GLY A 142 13.97 -9.96 14.36
C GLY A 142 14.27 -8.66 13.61
N LEU A 143 14.51 -8.73 12.30
CA LEU A 143 14.80 -7.59 11.45
C LEU A 143 13.66 -7.40 10.44
N ALA A 144 13.23 -6.16 10.24
CA ALA A 144 12.36 -5.76 9.16
C ALA A 144 13.09 -5.87 7.80
N PRO A 145 12.35 -5.85 6.67
CA PRO A 145 12.94 -5.94 5.32
C PRO A 145 13.96 -4.82 4.99
N ASP A 146 13.93 -3.71 5.72
CA ASP A 146 14.88 -2.58 5.60
C ASP A 146 16.10 -2.71 6.54
N GLY A 147 16.20 -3.81 7.29
CA GLY A 147 17.27 -4.07 8.25
C GLY A 147 17.08 -3.40 9.61
N SER A 148 15.95 -2.75 9.88
CA SER A 148 15.62 -2.24 11.22
C SER A 148 15.19 -3.37 12.17
N VAL A 149 15.42 -3.24 13.48
CA VAL A 149 15.01 -4.26 14.47
C VAL A 149 13.50 -4.15 14.73
N LEU A 150 12.80 -5.28 14.74
CA LEU A 150 11.36 -5.40 15.05
C LEU A 150 11.04 -5.19 16.52
#